data_AF-A0A353TW55-F1
#
_entry.id   AF-A0A353TW55-F1
#
_cell.length_a   1.000
_cell.length_b   1.000
_cell.length_c   1.000
_cell.angle_alpha   90.00
_cell.angle_beta   90.00
_cell.angle_gamma   90.00
#
_symmetry.space_group_name_H-M   'P 1'
#
loop_
_entity.id
_entity.type
_entity.pdbx_description
1 polymer ?
#
loop_
_entity_poly.entity_id
_entity_poly.type
_entity_poly.pdbx_seq_one_letter_code
_entity_poly.pdbx_strand_id
1 'polypeptide(L)'
;DLVASTTKFEREQASVPYQKHLFPNDVHPKPNYLLVYFPKRPNFIMESMGMVLPTVIFTMVMILMSILTMVIIIRQKRLDEIKNDFINNMTHEFKTPISTISLASQMLKDGAVAKTPSTLQHISGVIQDESKRLSFQVEKVLQMAIFDKGTAGLKMKKTNINELVHGVVNSFRIKIE
;
A
#
# COMPACT_ATOMS: atom_id res chain seq x y z
N ASP A 1 63.07 21.77 -33.15
CA ASP A 1 62.13 22.06 -34.26
C ASP A 1 61.38 20.82 -34.71
N LEU A 2 60.23 21.02 -35.37
CA LEU A 2 59.45 19.92 -35.94
C LEU A 2 60.26 19.28 -37.09
N VAL A 3 60.66 18.02 -36.92
CA VAL A 3 61.50 17.32 -37.91
C VAL A 3 60.66 16.71 -39.03
N ALA A 4 59.52 16.11 -38.68
CA ALA A 4 58.58 15.53 -39.63
C ALA A 4 57.19 15.45 -39.00
N SER A 5 56.15 15.56 -39.83
CA SER A 5 54.75 15.62 -39.42
C SER A 5 53.88 15.02 -40.51
N THR A 6 52.78 14.37 -40.12
CA THR A 6 51.77 13.95 -41.10
C THR A 6 51.00 15.18 -41.59
N THR A 7 50.44 15.12 -42.79
CA THR A 7 49.75 16.25 -43.45
C THR A 7 48.53 16.78 -42.68
N LYS A 8 48.05 16.03 -41.69
CA LYS A 8 46.88 16.37 -40.87
C LYS A 8 47.24 16.69 -39.42
N PHE A 9 48.52 16.74 -39.07
CA PHE A 9 48.95 17.02 -37.71
C PHE A 9 48.96 18.53 -37.46
N GLU A 10 48.05 18.97 -36.58
CA GLU A 10 47.96 20.35 -36.14
C GLU A 10 48.34 20.47 -34.66
N ARG A 11 49.46 21.15 -34.37
CA ARG A 11 50.04 21.24 -33.03
C ARG A 11 49.13 21.98 -32.05
N GLU A 12 48.31 22.92 -32.53
CA GLU A 12 47.34 23.68 -31.71
C GLU A 12 46.09 22.88 -31.35
N GLN A 13 45.69 21.91 -32.18
CA GLN A 13 44.54 21.04 -31.93
C GLN A 13 44.88 19.78 -31.11
N ALA A 14 46.17 19.55 -30.84
CA ALA A 14 46.64 18.41 -30.07
C ALA A 14 46.37 18.63 -28.57
N SER A 15 45.15 18.31 -28.13
CA SER A 15 44.81 18.16 -26.71
C SER A 15 45.66 17.04 -26.10
N VAL A 16 46.80 17.43 -25.52
CA VAL A 16 47.80 16.58 -24.84
C VAL A 16 48.30 15.42 -25.73
N PRO A 17 49.31 15.65 -26.60
CA PRO A 17 49.90 14.57 -27.39
C PRO A 17 50.58 13.54 -26.48
N TYR A 18 50.40 12.26 -26.76
CA TYR A 18 51.20 11.20 -26.18
C TYR A 18 52.64 11.35 -26.67
N GLN A 19 53.56 11.55 -25.74
CA GLN A 19 54.97 11.77 -26.03
C GLN A 19 55.80 10.57 -25.61
N LYS A 20 56.67 10.07 -26.50
CA LYS A 20 57.65 9.04 -26.17
C LYS A 20 58.99 9.33 -26.85
N HIS A 21 60.09 9.00 -26.18
CA HIS A 21 61.42 9.11 -26.79
C HIS A 21 61.55 8.16 -27.98
N LEU A 22 62.07 8.67 -29.10
CA LEU A 22 62.21 7.87 -30.33
C LEU A 22 63.33 6.82 -30.20
N PHE A 23 64.39 7.14 -29.46
CA PHE A 23 65.56 6.29 -29.24
C PHE A 23 65.96 6.29 -27.74
N PRO A 24 65.20 5.61 -26.87
CA PRO A 24 65.45 5.64 -25.43
C PRO A 24 66.76 4.95 -25.00
N ASN A 25 67.34 4.09 -25.85
CA ASN A 25 68.50 3.25 -25.53
C ASN A 25 69.78 3.65 -26.29
N ASP A 26 69.84 4.87 -26.84
CA ASP A 26 70.98 5.32 -27.63
C ASP A 26 72.15 5.78 -26.74
N VAL A 27 73.39 5.52 -27.16
CA VAL A 27 74.62 5.85 -26.38
C VAL A 27 74.78 7.36 -26.17
N HIS A 28 74.25 8.16 -27.10
CA HIS A 28 74.12 9.61 -27.00
C HIS A 28 72.68 10.02 -27.28
N PRO A 29 71.80 10.06 -26.27
CA PRO A 29 70.38 10.31 -26.48
C PRO A 29 70.15 11.73 -27.00
N LYS A 30 69.73 11.83 -28.26
CA LYS A 30 69.23 13.08 -28.84
C LYS A 30 67.82 13.35 -28.30
N PRO A 31 67.43 14.61 -28.02
CA PRO A 31 66.11 14.95 -27.46
C PRO A 31 65.01 14.90 -28.53
N ASN A 32 64.89 13.77 -29.24
CA ASN A 32 63.90 13.53 -30.26
C ASN A 32 62.69 12.81 -29.66
N TYR A 33 61.51 13.39 -29.87
CA TYR A 33 60.25 12.90 -29.32
C TYR A 33 59.26 12.56 -30.43
N LEU A 34 58.60 11.41 -30.27
CA LEU A 34 57.42 11.06 -31.05
C LEU A 34 56.18 11.64 -30.36
N LEU A 35 55.39 12.41 -31.10
CA LEU A 35 54.13 13.00 -30.64
C LEU A 35 52.97 12.32 -31.39
N VAL A 36 52.07 11.66 -30.66
CA VAL A 36 50.87 11.02 -31.21
C VAL A 36 49.63 11.64 -30.57
N TYR A 37 48.70 12.15 -31.36
CA TYR A 37 47.43 12.70 -30.85
C TYR A 37 46.23 12.09 -31.58
N PHE A 38 45.10 12.01 -30.89
CA PHE A 38 43.87 11.38 -31.39
C PHE A 38 42.72 12.40 -31.40
N PRO A 39 42.55 13.17 -32.50
CA PRO A 39 41.60 14.28 -32.55
C PRO A 39 40.13 13.89 -32.37
N LYS A 40 39.77 12.63 -32.69
CA LYS A 40 38.38 12.14 -32.61
C LYS A 40 38.03 11.42 -31.31
N ARG A 41 38.98 11.26 -30.37
CA ARG A 41 38.75 10.53 -29.11
C ARG A 41 37.61 11.12 -28.24
N PRO A 42 37.52 12.45 -28.00
CA PRO A 42 36.48 13.00 -27.13
C PRO A 42 35.07 12.81 -27.73
N ASN A 43 34.92 12.95 -29.04
CA ASN A 43 33.63 12.76 -29.71
C ASN A 43 33.22 11.28 -29.79
N PHE A 44 34.18 10.37 -29.98
CA PHE A 44 33.93 8.92 -30.01
C PHE A 44 33.40 8.38 -28.67
N ILE A 45 33.94 8.88 -27.56
CA ILE A 45 33.46 8.50 -26.21
C ILE A 45 32.06 9.05 -25.97
N MET A 46 31.78 10.28 -26.40
CA MET A 46 30.45 10.90 -26.26
C MET A 46 29.39 10.20 -27.13
N GLU A 47 29.70 9.87 -28.39
CA GLU A 47 28.80 9.10 -29.27
C GLU A 47 28.50 7.70 -28.71
N SER A 48 29.49 7.06 -28.07
CA SER A 48 29.32 5.75 -27.41
C SER A 48 28.49 5.82 -26.12
N MET A 49 28.37 6.99 -25.49
CA MET A 49 27.64 7.19 -24.22
C MET A 49 26.22 7.74 -24.40
N GLY A 50 25.79 8.05 -25.62
CA GLY A 50 24.48 8.65 -25.90
C GLY A 50 23.27 7.83 -25.39
N MET A 51 23.42 6.50 -25.26
CA MET A 51 22.36 5.62 -24.73
C MET A 51 22.43 5.36 -23.22
N VAL A 52 23.48 5.78 -22.52
CA VAL A 52 23.62 5.53 -21.07
C VAL A 52 22.70 6.44 -20.26
N LEU A 53 22.59 7.71 -20.64
CA LEU A 53 21.73 8.66 -19.94
C LEU A 53 20.23 8.25 -19.94
N PRO A 54 19.60 7.91 -21.09
CA PRO A 54 18.21 7.48 -21.11
C PRO A 54 17.98 6.15 -20.37
N THR A 55 18.94 5.22 -20.38
CA THR A 55 18.81 3.94 -19.66
C THR A 55 18.88 4.13 -18.14
N VAL A 56 19.75 5.00 -17.64
CA VAL A 56 19.82 5.33 -16.21
C VAL A 56 18.52 6.01 -15.73
N ILE A 57 17.99 6.95 -16.51
CA ILE A 57 16.70 7.60 -16.21
C ILE A 57 15.59 6.56 -16.19
N PHE A 58 15.54 5.68 -17.19
CA PHE A 58 14.56 4.60 -17.26
C PHE A 58 14.64 3.66 -16.05
N THR A 59 15.84 3.26 -15.63
CA THR A 59 16.05 2.43 -14.44
C THR A 59 15.58 3.14 -13.17
N MET A 60 15.88 4.43 -13.01
CA MET A 60 15.39 5.23 -11.88
C MET A 60 13.86 5.28 -11.84
N VAL A 61 13.22 5.51 -12.98
CA VAL A 61 11.75 5.50 -13.10
C VAL A 61 11.19 4.12 -12.74
N MET A 62 11.81 3.04 -13.22
CA MET A 62 11.39 1.66 -12.88
C MET A 62 11.52 1.36 -11.39
N ILE A 63 12.60 1.79 -10.74
CA ILE A 63 12.78 1.64 -9.29
C ILE A 63 11.71 2.42 -8.54
N LEU A 64 11.49 3.69 -8.92
CA LEU A 64 10.46 4.53 -8.30
C LEU A 64 9.07 3.88 -8.43
N MET A 65 8.72 3.43 -9.63
CA MET A 65 7.44 2.78 -9.88
C MET A 65 7.28 1.49 -9.08
N SER A 66 8.34 0.68 -8.98
CA SER A 66 8.35 -0.54 -8.18
C SER A 66 8.11 -0.23 -6.70
N ILE A 67 8.72 0.82 -6.16
CA ILE A 67 8.51 1.26 -4.77
C ILE A 67 7.06 1.72 -4.57
N LEU A 68 6.51 2.53 -5.48
CA LEU A 68 5.13 2.99 -5.41
C LEU A 68 4.14 1.82 -5.43
N THR A 69 4.33 0.87 -6.36
CA THR A 69 3.50 -0.33 -6.44
C THR A 69 3.60 -1.18 -5.17
N MET A 70 4.81 -1.34 -4.62
CA MET A 70 5.01 -2.08 -3.36
C MET A 70 4.24 -1.46 -2.20
N VAL A 71 4.27 -0.13 -2.05
CA VAL A 71 3.51 0.59 -1.02
C VAL A 71 2.00 0.41 -1.21
N ILE A 72 1.52 0.49 -2.45
CA ILE A 72 0.11 0.26 -2.77
C ILE A 72 -0.31 -1.17 -2.41
N ILE A 73 0.50 -2.17 -2.76
CA ILE A 73 0.22 -3.58 -2.44
C ILE A 73 0.16 -3.79 -0.92
N ILE A 74 1.10 -3.24 -0.15
CA ILE A 74 1.08 -3.37 1.32
C ILE A 74 -0.19 -2.73 1.90
N ARG A 75 -0.56 -1.54 1.43
CA ARG A 75 -1.79 -0.86 1.86
C ARG A 75 -3.04 -1.67 1.51
N GLN A 76 -3.10 -2.19 0.30
CA GLN A 76 -4.21 -3.02 -0.17
C GLN A 76 -4.32 -4.29 0.67
N LYS A 77 -3.20 -5.00 0.90
CA LYS A 77 -3.17 -6.21 1.72
C LYS A 77 -3.66 -5.95 3.14
N ARG A 78 -3.25 -4.83 3.76
CA ARG A 78 -3.75 -4.45 5.09
C ARG A 78 -5.26 -4.21 5.11
N LEU A 79 -5.80 -3.58 4.07
CA LEU A 79 -7.25 -3.39 3.96
C LEU A 79 -7.99 -4.72 3.77
N ASP A 80 -7.42 -5.63 2.99
CA ASP A 80 -8.00 -6.95 2.76
C ASP A 80 -7.95 -7.81 4.04
N GLU A 81 -6.86 -7.74 4.81
CA GLU A 81 -6.75 -8.36 6.14
C GLU A 81 -7.84 -7.85 7.09
N ILE A 82 -8.01 -6.52 7.20
CA ILE A 82 -9.06 -5.92 8.03
C ILE A 82 -10.46 -6.40 7.60
N LYS A 83 -10.73 -6.47 6.29
CA LYS A 83 -12.02 -6.96 5.77
C LYS A 83 -12.23 -8.43 6.11
N ASN A 84 -11.21 -9.26 5.94
CA ASN A 84 -11.29 -10.69 6.24
C ASN A 84 -11.51 -10.92 7.73
N ASP A 85 -10.79 -10.20 8.59
CA ASP A 85 -10.96 -10.26 10.05
C ASP A 85 -12.38 -9.83 10.46
N PHE A 86 -12.90 -8.76 9.86
CA PHE A 86 -14.27 -8.32 10.09
C PHE A 86 -15.29 -9.41 9.72
N ILE A 87 -15.18 -9.98 8.52
CA ILE A 87 -16.09 -11.03 8.04
C ILE A 87 -16.00 -12.26 8.95
N ASN A 88 -14.79 -12.67 9.33
CA ASN A 88 -14.59 -13.82 10.20
C ASN A 88 -15.22 -13.59 11.58
N ASN A 89 -14.99 -12.42 12.18
CA ASN A 89 -15.57 -12.04 13.47
C ASN A 89 -17.10 -12.01 13.42
N MET A 90 -17.70 -11.38 12.40
CA MET A 90 -19.16 -11.37 12.22
C MET A 90 -19.74 -12.77 12.02
N THR A 91 -19.06 -13.62 11.25
CA THR A 91 -19.49 -15.01 11.03
C THR A 91 -19.49 -15.79 12.35
N HIS A 92 -18.43 -15.66 13.16
CA HIS A 92 -18.37 -16.27 14.48
C HIS A 92 -19.48 -15.75 15.41
N GLU A 93 -19.68 -14.43 15.44
CA GLU A 93 -20.71 -13.82 16.26
C GLU A 93 -22.14 -14.21 15.86
N PHE A 94 -22.39 -14.51 14.58
CA PHE A 94 -23.72 -14.94 14.10
C PHE A 94 -23.94 -16.44 14.31
N LYS A 95 -22.88 -17.25 14.27
CA LYS A 95 -23.00 -18.71 14.42
C LYS A 95 -23.63 -19.10 15.75
N THR A 96 -23.28 -18.43 16.84
CA THR A 96 -23.81 -18.72 18.18
C THR A 96 -25.34 -18.53 18.27
N PRO A 97 -25.91 -17.33 18.03
CA PRO A 97 -27.36 -17.12 18.11
C PRO A 97 -28.13 -17.98 17.10
N ILE A 98 -27.61 -18.18 15.89
CA ILE A 98 -28.22 -19.06 14.88
C ILE A 98 -28.29 -20.51 15.39
N SER A 99 -27.20 -21.01 16.00
CA SER A 99 -27.16 -22.37 16.53
C SER A 99 -28.12 -22.53 17.71
N THR A 100 -28.20 -21.54 18.61
CA THR A 100 -29.14 -21.53 19.73
C THR A 100 -30.60 -21.54 19.25
N ILE A 101 -30.95 -20.70 18.27
CA ILE A 101 -32.29 -20.68 17.67
C ILE A 101 -32.60 -22.02 16.99
N SER A 102 -31.63 -22.59 16.28
CA SER A 102 -31.80 -23.90 15.63
C SER A 102 -32.07 -25.00 16.64
N LEU A 103 -31.33 -25.04 17.75
CA LEU A 103 -31.52 -26.00 18.83
C LEU A 103 -32.90 -25.82 19.49
N ALA A 104 -33.26 -24.58 19.84
CA ALA A 104 -34.57 -24.24 20.40
C ALA A 104 -35.71 -24.67 19.46
N SER A 105 -35.57 -24.43 18.15
CA SER A 105 -36.54 -24.85 17.13
C SER A 105 -36.62 -26.38 17.01
N GLN A 106 -35.49 -27.09 17.10
CA GLN A 106 -35.47 -28.56 17.14
C GLN A 106 -36.21 -29.10 18.38
N MET A 107 -36.00 -28.50 19.55
CA MET A 107 -36.72 -28.87 20.78
C MET A 107 -38.23 -28.67 20.66
N LEU A 108 -38.70 -27.64 19.95
CA LEU A 108 -40.12 -27.44 19.68
C LEU A 108 -40.70 -28.48 18.72
N LYS A 109 -39.90 -28.92 17.74
CA LYS A 109 -40.29 -29.91 16.74
C LYS A 109 -40.28 -31.33 17.31
N ASP A 110 -39.36 -31.63 18.22
CA ASP A 110 -39.23 -32.95 18.83
C ASP A 110 -40.51 -33.34 19.60
N GLY A 111 -41.01 -34.54 19.33
CA GLY A 111 -42.18 -35.12 20.00
C GLY A 111 -41.84 -35.73 21.35
N ALA A 112 -40.55 -36.00 21.63
CA ALA A 112 -40.08 -36.57 22.89
C ALA A 112 -39.93 -35.53 24.01
N VAL A 113 -39.87 -34.23 23.69
CA VAL A 113 -39.73 -33.15 24.67
C VAL A 113 -41.09 -32.83 25.28
N ALA A 114 -41.16 -32.80 26.62
CA ALA A 114 -42.37 -32.43 27.35
C ALA A 114 -42.77 -30.97 27.07
N LYS A 115 -43.85 -30.77 26.31
CA LYS A 115 -44.37 -29.46 25.90
C LYS A 115 -45.27 -28.85 26.97
N THR A 116 -44.75 -28.70 28.18
CA THR A 116 -45.47 -27.97 29.22
C THR A 116 -45.58 -26.48 28.85
N PRO A 117 -46.59 -25.75 29.34
CA PRO A 117 -46.71 -24.31 29.06
C PRO A 117 -45.44 -23.51 29.44
N SER A 118 -44.78 -23.87 30.54
CA SER A 118 -43.55 -23.21 30.98
C SER A 118 -42.37 -23.51 30.05
N THR A 119 -42.19 -24.77 29.61
CA THR A 119 -41.14 -25.14 28.65
C THR A 119 -41.31 -24.43 27.32
N LEU A 120 -42.54 -24.38 26.78
CA LEU A 120 -42.85 -23.68 25.54
C LEU A 120 -42.54 -22.19 25.63
N GLN A 121 -42.90 -21.56 26.74
CA GLN A 121 -42.67 -20.14 26.98
C GLN A 121 -41.19 -19.81 27.16
N HIS A 122 -40.42 -20.71 27.79
CA HIS A 122 -38.97 -20.58 27.88
C HIS A 122 -38.30 -20.69 26.52
N ILE A 123 -38.62 -21.73 25.73
CA ILE A 123 -38.02 -21.95 24.42
C ILE A 123 -38.38 -20.79 23.46
N SER A 124 -39.63 -20.33 23.45
CA SER A 124 -40.03 -19.18 22.62
C SER A 124 -39.32 -17.89 23.05
N GLY A 125 -39.12 -17.68 24.35
CA GLY A 125 -38.34 -16.56 24.90
C GLY A 125 -36.89 -16.57 24.41
N VAL A 126 -36.22 -17.73 24.47
CA VAL A 126 -34.84 -17.88 23.97
C VAL A 126 -34.75 -17.54 22.47
N ILE A 127 -35.69 -18.02 21.66
CA ILE A 127 -35.73 -17.70 20.23
C ILE A 127 -35.92 -16.20 20.01
N GLN A 128 -36.82 -15.57 20.77
CA GLN A 128 -37.09 -14.14 20.66
C GLN A 128 -35.87 -13.29 21.04
N ASP A 129 -35.19 -13.64 22.13
CA ASP A 129 -34.01 -12.92 22.61
C ASP A 129 -32.84 -13.02 21.61
N GLU A 130 -32.55 -14.22 21.10
CA GLU A 130 -31.47 -14.40 20.12
C GLU A 130 -31.82 -13.79 18.75
N SER A 131 -33.11 -13.79 18.36
CA SER A 131 -33.57 -13.09 17.14
C SER A 131 -33.39 -11.58 17.26
N LYS A 132 -33.69 -11.00 18.43
CA LYS A 132 -33.44 -9.59 18.73
C LYS A 132 -31.95 -9.27 18.71
N ARG A 133 -31.11 -10.14 19.28
CA ARG A 133 -29.65 -10.00 19.27
C ARG A 133 -29.08 -10.04 17.84
N LEU A 134 -29.53 -10.98 17.00
CA LEU A 134 -29.15 -11.06 15.59
C LEU A 134 -29.56 -9.79 14.83
N SER A 135 -30.78 -9.30 15.06
CA SER A 135 -31.26 -8.08 14.41
C SER A 135 -30.38 -6.88 14.75
N PHE A 136 -29.98 -6.75 16.01
CA PHE A 136 -29.05 -5.71 16.46
C PHE A 136 -27.66 -5.85 15.84
N GLN A 137 -27.15 -7.06 15.68
CA GLN A 137 -25.88 -7.31 15.01
C GLN A 137 -25.94 -6.97 13.51
N VAL A 138 -27.03 -7.31 12.82
CA VAL A 138 -27.24 -6.95 11.40
C VAL A 138 -27.30 -5.43 11.23
N GLU A 139 -28.01 -4.73 12.11
CA GLU A 139 -28.08 -3.27 12.11
C GLU A 139 -26.70 -2.62 12.26
N LYS A 140 -25.85 -3.16 13.14
CA LYS A 140 -24.45 -2.68 13.26
C LYS A 140 -23.67 -2.82 11.96
N VAL A 141 -23.81 -3.95 11.26
CA VAL A 141 -23.15 -4.17 9.96
C VAL A 141 -23.65 -3.18 8.92
N LEU A 142 -24.97 -2.95 8.87
CA LEU A 142 -25.57 -1.99 7.94
C LEU A 142 -25.08 -0.56 8.20
N GLN A 143 -25.04 -0.14 9.47
CA GLN A 143 -24.53 1.18 9.86
C GLN A 143 -23.06 1.36 9.48
N MET A 144 -22.24 0.34 9.68
CA MET A 144 -20.83 0.37 9.28
C MET A 144 -20.67 0.47 7.76
N ALA A 145 -21.51 -0.23 6.99
CA ALA A 145 -21.49 -0.14 5.51
C ALA A 145 -21.93 1.24 5.00
N ILE A 146 -22.89 1.90 5.66
CA ILE A 146 -23.30 3.28 5.35
C ILE A 146 -22.16 4.26 5.64
N PHE A 147 -21.46 4.06 6.76
CA PHE A 147 -20.32 4.88 7.16
C PHE A 147 -19.15 4.74 6.17
N ASP A 148 -18.83 3.51 5.74
CA ASP A 148 -17.74 3.23 4.78
C ASP A 148 -18.01 3.84 3.39
N LYS A 149 -19.27 3.88 2.96
CA LYS A 149 -19.67 4.55 1.70
C LYS A 149 -19.64 6.08 1.77
N GLY A 150 -19.36 6.67 2.93
CA GLY A 150 -19.36 8.13 3.12
C GLY A 150 -20.73 8.79 2.94
N THR A 151 -21.81 8.01 2.85
CA THR A 151 -23.18 8.51 2.66
C THR A 151 -23.83 8.97 3.96
N ALA A 152 -23.18 8.72 5.10
CA ALA A 152 -23.53 9.33 6.38
C ALA A 152 -23.17 10.84 6.36
N GLY A 153 -23.98 11.65 5.68
CA GLY A 153 -23.84 13.09 5.65
C GLY A 153 -23.95 13.67 7.06
N LEU A 154 -22.82 14.02 7.66
CA LEU A 154 -22.77 14.55 9.02
C LEU A 154 -23.33 15.98 9.02
N LYS A 155 -24.53 16.17 9.56
CA LYS A 155 -25.18 17.49 9.65
C LYS A 155 -24.63 18.27 10.84
N MET A 156 -23.60 19.06 10.59
CA MET A 156 -23.02 19.95 11.60
C MET A 156 -24.02 21.04 11.99
N LYS A 157 -24.35 21.13 13.28
CA LYS A 157 -25.21 22.17 13.85
C LYS A 157 -24.59 22.69 15.15
N LYS A 158 -24.66 24.01 15.37
CA LYS A 158 -24.27 24.62 16.65
C LYS A 158 -25.30 24.20 17.71
N THR A 159 -24.84 23.46 18.72
CA THR A 159 -25.68 22.88 19.78
C THR A 159 -25.06 23.17 21.14
N ASN A 160 -25.90 23.45 22.14
CA ASN A 160 -25.47 23.59 23.53
C ASN A 160 -25.20 22.21 24.14
N ILE A 161 -23.95 21.96 24.53
CA ILE A 161 -23.54 20.67 25.11
C ILE A 161 -24.23 20.43 26.45
N ASN A 162 -24.48 21.47 27.24
CA ASN A 162 -25.10 21.33 28.56
C ASN A 162 -26.54 20.81 28.44
N GLU A 163 -27.32 21.39 27.51
CA GLU A 163 -28.69 20.92 27.21
C GLU A 163 -28.70 19.49 26.64
N LEU A 164 -27.74 19.17 25.76
CA LEU A 164 -27.61 17.83 25.20
C LEU A 164 -27.39 16.78 26.32
N VAL A 165 -26.47 17.06 27.23
CA VAL A 165 -26.15 16.17 28.36
C VAL A 165 -27.36 16.03 29.28
N HIS A 166 -28.04 17.12 29.63
CA HIS A 166 -29.26 17.05 30.43
C HIS A 166 -30.38 16.23 29.75
N GLY A 167 -30.54 16.35 28.43
CA GLY A 167 -31.49 15.55 27.66
C GLY A 167 -31.17 14.05 27.70
N VAL A 168 -29.90 13.69 27.61
CA VAL A 168 -29.45 12.30 27.74
C VAL A 168 -29.71 11.77 29.16
N VAL A 169 -29.33 12.52 30.19
CA VAL A 169 -29.54 12.12 31.60
C VAL A 169 -31.02 11.89 31.90
N ASN A 170 -31.91 12.79 31.45
CA ASN A 170 -33.35 12.64 31.64
C ASN A 170 -33.91 11.41 30.91
N SER A 171 -33.44 11.13 29.70
CA SER A 171 -33.87 9.95 28.92
C SER A 171 -33.47 8.63 29.60
N PHE A 172 -32.30 8.59 30.24
CA PHE A 172 -31.86 7.42 31.01
C PHE A 172 -32.60 7.29 32.35
N ARG A 173 -32.96 8.39 33.01
CA ARG A 173 -33.72 8.37 34.27
C ARG A 173 -35.11 7.73 34.09
N ILE A 174 -35.81 8.06 33.00
CA ILE A 174 -37.13 7.50 32.66
C ILE A 174 -37.09 5.99 32.39
N LYS A 175 -35.92 5.45 32.01
CA LYS A 175 -35.77 4.03 31.67
C LYS A 175 -35.44 3.14 32.88
N ILE A 176 -35.20 3.76 34.04
CA ILE A 176 -34.77 3.11 35.28
C ILE A 176 -35.88 3.15 36.35
N GLU A 177 -36.84 4.08 36.25
CA GLU A 177 -38.15 4.01 36.94
C GLU A 177 -39.15 3.13 36.18
#